data_AF-A0A8K0K523-F1
#
_entry.id   AF-A0A8K0K523-F1
#
_cell.length_a   1.000
_cell.length_b   1.000
_cell.length_c   1.000
_cell.angle_alpha   90.00
_cell.angle_beta   90.00
_cell.angle_gamma   90.00
#
_symmetry.space_group_name_H-M   'P 1'
#
loop_
_entity.id
_entity.type
_entity.pdbx_description
1 polymer ?
#
loop_
_entity_poly.entity_id
_entity_poly.type
_entity_poly.pdbx_seq_one_letter_code
_entity_poly.pdbx_strand_id
1 'polypeptide(L)'
;MAFLQSRSISLVDMYIDNSEPSENVGQIHFSLEYDFQNTTLILRILQGKELPAKDLSGTSDPYVRVTLLPDKKHRLETKIKRRTLNPRWNETFYFEGNQIFGSHSEKHSRARFEW
;
A
#
# COMPACT_ATOMS: atom_id res chain seq x y z
N MET A 1 -17.14 19.03 35.77
CA MET A 1 -17.02 19.64 34.43
C MET A 1 -16.00 18.83 33.64
N ALA A 2 -16.42 18.04 32.66
CA ALA A 2 -15.50 17.26 31.83
C ALA A 2 -15.04 18.11 30.65
N PHE A 3 -13.74 18.37 30.59
CA PHE A 3 -13.09 19.14 29.54
C PHE A 3 -12.97 18.23 28.30
N LEU A 4 -13.88 18.39 27.34
CA LEU A 4 -13.80 17.74 26.04
C LEU A 4 -12.69 18.44 25.22
N GLN A 5 -11.46 17.93 25.30
CA GLN A 5 -10.48 18.21 24.26
C GLN A 5 -10.89 17.44 23.01
N SER A 6 -11.40 18.15 22.01
CA SER A 6 -11.53 17.66 20.65
C SER A 6 -10.13 17.35 20.10
N ARG A 7 -9.66 16.11 20.30
CA ARG A 7 -8.48 15.62 19.60
C ARG A 7 -8.87 15.37 18.15
N SER A 8 -8.35 16.20 17.25
CA SER A 8 -8.32 15.90 15.82
C SER A 8 -7.59 14.57 15.64
N ILE A 9 -8.34 13.51 15.33
CA ILE A 9 -7.78 12.19 14.98
C ILE A 9 -7.16 12.32 13.59
N SER A 10 -5.86 12.03 13.47
CA SER A 10 -5.19 11.99 12.17
C SER A 10 -5.85 10.91 11.31
N LEU A 11 -6.01 11.16 10.00
CA LEU A 11 -6.49 10.13 9.08
C LEU A 11 -5.62 8.86 9.16
N VAL A 12 -4.33 9.01 9.46
CA VAL A 12 -3.39 7.89 9.66
C VAL A 12 -3.80 7.05 10.88
N ASP A 13 -4.16 7.69 11.99
CA ASP A 13 -4.57 7.00 13.23
C ASP A 13 -5.89 6.24 13.06
N MET A 14 -6.76 6.67 12.15
CA MET A 14 -8.01 5.97 11.81
C MET A 14 -7.76 4.71 10.96
N TYR A 15 -6.67 4.67 10.19
CA TYR A 15 -6.31 3.51 9.35
C TYR A 15 -5.39 2.50 10.04
N ILE A 16 -4.68 2.92 11.08
CA ILE A 16 -3.89 2.02 11.91
C ILE A 16 -4.84 1.39 12.93
N ASP A 17 -5.28 0.16 12.64
CA ASP A 17 -5.99 -0.68 13.60
C ASP A 17 -5.03 -0.95 14.78
N ASN A 18 -5.30 -0.28 15.90
CA ASN A 18 -4.54 -0.41 17.14
C ASN A 18 -5.05 -1.58 18.00
N SER A 19 -5.89 -2.48 17.46
CA SER A 19 -6.22 -3.72 18.13
C SER A 19 -4.99 -4.63 18.20
N GLU A 20 -4.78 -5.26 19.37
CA GLU A 20 -3.78 -6.31 19.51
C GLU A 20 -4.11 -7.41 18.48
N PRO A 21 -3.17 -7.78 17.58
CA PRO A 21 -3.46 -8.74 16.53
C PRO A 21 -3.87 -10.06 17.17
N SER A 22 -5.12 -10.48 16.93
CA SER A 22 -5.68 -11.71 17.51
C SER A 22 -4.96 -12.97 17.03
N GLU A 23 -4.21 -12.88 15.93
CA GLU A 23 -3.46 -13.98 15.30
C GLU A 23 -2.18 -13.47 14.61
N ASN A 24 -1.19 -14.35 14.45
CA ASN A 24 0.02 -14.04 13.69
C ASN A 24 -0.31 -13.89 12.19
N VAL A 25 -0.22 -12.65 11.68
CA VAL A 25 -0.48 -12.32 10.26
C VAL A 25 0.78 -12.37 9.39
N GLY A 26 1.93 -12.69 9.97
CA GLY A 26 3.23 -12.68 9.32
C GLY A 26 3.81 -11.28 9.14
N GLN A 27 4.96 -11.22 8.47
CA GLN A 27 5.73 -9.98 8.28
C GLN A 27 6.04 -9.76 6.80
N ILE A 28 6.07 -8.49 6.38
CA ILE A 28 6.52 -8.08 5.04
C ILE A 28 7.74 -7.18 5.19
N HIS A 29 8.80 -7.52 4.46
CA HIS A 29 10.00 -6.70 4.33
C HIS A 29 9.97 -5.97 2.98
N PHE A 30 10.06 -4.65 3.03
CA PHE A 30 10.11 -3.78 1.87
C PHE A 30 11.05 -2.60 2.12
N SER A 31 11.49 -1.94 1.05
CA SER A 31 12.24 -0.68 1.14
C SER A 31 11.54 0.40 0.32
N LEU A 32 11.70 1.65 0.74
CA LEU A 32 11.15 2.82 0.07
C LEU A 32 12.27 3.84 -0.12
N GLU A 33 12.40 4.34 -1.34
CA GLU A 33 13.39 5.33 -1.73
C GLU A 33 12.73 6.39 -2.62
N TYR A 34 13.16 7.64 -2.52
CA TYR A 34 12.68 8.71 -3.39
C TYR A 34 13.84 9.30 -4.18
N ASP A 35 13.73 9.21 -5.51
CA ASP A 35 14.66 9.84 -6.44
C ASP A 35 14.15 11.24 -6.78
N PHE A 36 14.84 12.26 -6.27
CA PHE A 36 14.51 13.66 -6.51
C PHE A 36 14.79 14.12 -7.94
N GLN A 37 15.79 13.55 -8.62
CA GLN A 37 16.14 13.94 -9.99
C GLN A 37 15.05 13.50 -10.96
N ASN A 38 14.58 12.26 -10.79
CA ASN A 38 13.54 11.68 -11.62
C ASN A 38 12.12 11.86 -11.05
N THR A 39 11.97 12.55 -9.92
CA THR A 39 10.68 12.74 -9.21
C THR A 39 9.93 11.41 -9.08
N THR A 40 10.61 10.37 -8.61
CA THR A 40 10.09 8.99 -8.64
C THR A 40 10.19 8.34 -7.27
N LEU A 41 9.07 7.80 -6.79
CA LEU A 41 9.02 6.96 -5.60
C LEU A 41 9.29 5.49 -5.99
N ILE A 42 10.29 4.89 -5.38
CA ILE A 42 10.77 3.54 -5.66
C ILE A 42 10.41 2.66 -4.47
N LEU A 43 9.50 1.71 -4.68
CA LEU A 43 9.11 0.72 -3.68
C LEU A 43 9.69 -0.65 -4.07
N ARG A 44 10.49 -1.25 -3.19
CA ARG A 44 10.97 -2.63 -3.39
C ARG A 44 10.28 -3.55 -2.41
N ILE A 45 9.53 -4.53 -2.92
CA ILE A 45 8.95 -5.61 -2.13
C ILE A 45 9.94 -6.77 -2.12
N LEU A 46 10.57 -7.01 -0.98
CA LEU A 46 11.66 -7.99 -0.88
C LEU A 46 11.11 -9.39 -0.58
N GLN A 47 10.54 -9.57 0.62
CA GLN A 47 10.11 -10.89 1.08
C GLN A 47 9.02 -10.82 2.13
N GLY A 48 8.28 -11.92 2.28
CA GLY A 48 7.40 -12.20 3.40
C GLY A 48 8.05 -13.20 4.33
N LYS A 49 7.71 -13.15 5.61
CA LYS A 49 8.19 -14.09 6.62
C LYS A 49 7.04 -14.55 7.50
N GLU A 50 6.99 -15.85 7.78
CA GLU A 50 6.00 -16.45 8.69
C GLU A 50 4.55 -16.08 8.34
N LEU A 51 4.23 -16.02 7.04
CA LEU A 51 2.86 -15.76 6.59
C LEU A 51 1.93 -16.89 7.04
N PRO A 52 0.65 -16.62 7.31
CA PRO A 52 -0.31 -17.65 7.71
C PRO A 52 -0.57 -18.64 6.57
N ALA A 53 -0.68 -19.91 6.91
CA ALA A 53 -1.17 -20.95 6.00
C ALA A 53 -2.67 -20.79 5.81
N LYS A 54 -3.10 -20.58 4.57
CA LYS A 54 -4.52 -20.45 4.22
C LYS A 54 -5.06 -21.64 3.44
N ASP A 55 -4.17 -22.50 2.93
CA ASP A 55 -4.55 -23.71 2.21
C ASP A 55 -4.45 -24.95 3.10
N LEU A 56 -5.27 -25.98 2.81
CA LEU A 56 -5.27 -27.28 3.49
C LEU A 56 -3.90 -27.98 3.50
N SER A 57 -2.99 -27.57 2.60
CA SER A 57 -1.63 -28.08 2.52
C SER A 57 -0.70 -27.57 3.64
N GLY A 58 -1.17 -26.66 4.49
CA GLY A 58 -0.32 -25.98 5.49
C GLY A 58 0.59 -24.91 4.88
N THR A 59 0.31 -24.47 3.64
CA THR A 59 1.03 -23.40 2.95
C THR A 59 0.05 -22.36 2.39
N SER A 60 0.57 -21.38 1.65
CA SER A 60 -0.18 -20.36 0.95
C SER A 60 0.48 -20.07 -0.41
N ASP A 61 -0.25 -19.41 -1.31
CA ASP A 61 0.26 -18.86 -2.57
C ASP A 61 0.37 -17.31 -2.51
N PRO A 62 1.29 -16.73 -1.72
CA PRO A 62 1.26 -15.30 -1.40
C PRO A 62 1.69 -14.39 -2.56
N TYR A 63 1.06 -13.22 -2.62
CA TYR A 63 1.42 -12.05 -3.44
C TYR A 63 1.13 -10.76 -2.67
N VAL A 64 1.74 -9.65 -3.08
CA VAL A 64 1.55 -8.32 -2.47
C VAL A 64 0.86 -7.41 -3.47
N ARG A 65 -0.18 -6.71 -3.01
CA ARG A 65 -0.86 -5.66 -3.76
C ARG A 65 -0.50 -4.30 -3.19
N VAL A 66 -0.04 -3.40 -4.05
CA VAL A 66 0.40 -2.05 -3.73
C VAL A 66 -0.57 -1.03 -4.29
N THR A 67 -0.84 0.01 -3.51
CA THR A 67 -1.73 1.12 -3.91
C THR A 67 -1.22 2.40 -3.25
N LEU A 68 -1.10 3.48 -4.01
CA LEU A 68 -0.78 4.80 -3.47
C LEU A 68 -2.07 5.56 -3.20
N LEU A 69 -2.34 5.84 -1.93
CA LEU A 69 -3.50 6.62 -1.54
C LEU A 69 -3.32 8.12 -1.86
N PRO A 70 -4.39 8.85 -2.20
CA PRO A 70 -5.80 8.44 -2.16
C PRO A 70 -6.28 7.64 -3.39
N ASP A 71 -5.43 7.46 -4.39
CA ASP A 71 -5.80 6.78 -5.63
C ASP A 71 -5.93 5.26 -5.45
N LYS A 72 -7.16 4.80 -5.28
CA LYS A 72 -7.49 3.37 -5.11
C LYS A 72 -7.56 2.61 -6.44
N LYS A 73 -7.50 3.29 -7.59
CA LYS A 73 -7.67 2.68 -8.92
C LYS A 73 -6.36 2.08 -9.42
N HIS A 74 -5.25 2.77 -9.23
CA HIS A 74 -3.94 2.27 -9.64
C HIS A 74 -3.41 1.26 -8.62
N ARG A 75 -3.40 -0.01 -9.02
CA ARG A 75 -2.95 -1.13 -8.21
C ARG A 75 -1.86 -1.87 -8.94
N LEU A 76 -0.77 -2.13 -8.25
CA LEU A 76 0.32 -2.96 -8.74
C LEU A 76 0.37 -4.23 -7.89
N GLU A 77 0.70 -5.36 -8.50
CA GLU A 77 0.73 -6.64 -7.82
C GLU A 77 2.05 -7.35 -8.11
N THR A 78 2.60 -8.02 -7.10
CA THR A 78 3.76 -8.90 -7.30
C THR A 78 3.32 -10.22 -7.94
N LYS A 79 4.29 -10.98 -8.44
CA LYS A 79 4.04 -12.36 -8.86
C LYS A 79 3.67 -13.23 -7.66
N ILE A 80 2.69 -14.11 -7.89
CA ILE A 80 2.31 -15.16 -6.94
C ILE A 80 3.50 -16.12 -6.75
N LYS A 81 3.84 -16.40 -5.50
CA LYS A 81 4.81 -17.45 -5.13
C LYS A 81 4.04 -18.64 -4.59
N ARG A 82 4.22 -19.82 -5.18
CA ARG A 82 3.41 -21.00 -4.83
C ARG A 82 3.92 -21.70 -3.57
N ARG A 83 2.99 -22.19 -2.74
CA ARG A 83 3.21 -23.10 -1.61
C ARG A 83 4.34 -22.67 -0.68
N THR A 84 4.31 -21.42 -0.24
CA THR A 84 5.33 -20.88 0.67
C THR A 84 4.76 -19.88 1.66
N LEU A 85 5.23 -19.96 2.90
CA LEU A 85 4.95 -18.97 3.95
C LEU A 85 6.09 -17.93 4.09
N ASN A 86 7.18 -18.11 3.32
CA ASN A 86 8.35 -17.23 3.32
C ASN A 86 8.71 -16.83 1.88
N PRO A 87 7.81 -16.15 1.15
CA PRO A 87 8.04 -15.80 -0.24
C PRO A 87 9.16 -14.77 -0.40
N ARG A 88 9.95 -14.90 -1.46
CA ARG A 88 10.87 -13.86 -1.93
C ARG A 88 10.36 -13.33 -3.27
N TRP A 89 9.88 -12.09 -3.27
CA TRP A 89 9.40 -11.41 -4.47
C TRP A 89 10.56 -10.71 -5.17
N ASN A 90 11.30 -9.87 -4.44
CA ASN A 90 12.36 -9.02 -4.99
C ASN A 90 11.89 -8.20 -6.20
N GLU A 91 10.69 -7.62 -6.09
CA GLU A 91 10.06 -6.84 -7.16
C GLU A 91 10.11 -5.36 -6.81
N THR A 92 10.40 -4.52 -7.81
CA THR A 92 10.50 -3.06 -7.66
C THR A 92 9.40 -2.39 -8.46
N PHE A 93 8.66 -1.52 -7.79
CA PHE A 93 7.63 -0.67 -8.36
C PHE A 93 8.10 0.78 -8.37
N TYR A 94 7.83 1.46 -9.49
CA TYR A 94 8.19 2.86 -9.70
C TYR A 94 6.91 3.65 -9.82
N PHE A 95 6.78 4.71 -9.02
CA PHE A 95 5.69 5.66 -9.09
C PHE A 95 6.25 7.01 -9.49
N GLU A 96 6.06 7.37 -10.75
CA GLU A 96 6.51 8.66 -11.29
C GLU A 96 5.66 9.80 -10.73
N GLY A 97 6.23 11.01 -10.64
CA GLY A 97 5.56 12.20 -10.07
C GLY A 97 4.20 12.49 -10.69
N ASN A 98 4.02 12.24 -11.99
CA ASN A 98 2.73 12.40 -12.66
C ASN A 98 1.64 11.48 -12.12
N GLN A 99 2.00 10.27 -11.66
CA GLN A 99 1.07 9.32 -11.05
C GLN A 99 0.75 9.69 -9.60
N ILE A 100 1.65 10.39 -8.92
CA ILE A 100 1.48 10.85 -7.53
C ILE A 100 0.58 12.11 -7.48
N PHE A 101 0.77 13.05 -8.41
CA PHE A 101 0.07 14.34 -8.40
C PHE A 101 -1.11 14.41 -9.38
N GLY A 102 -1.15 13.57 -10.42
CA GLY A 102 -2.14 13.63 -11.50
C GLY A 102 -3.56 13.22 -11.13
N SER A 103 -3.78 12.49 -10.04
CA SER A 103 -5.14 12.05 -9.65
C SER A 103 -6.00 13.17 -9.02
N HIS A 104 -5.40 14.30 -8.65
CA HIS A 104 -6.11 15.39 -7.97
C HIS A 104 -6.55 16.54 -8.90
N SER A 105 -5.97 16.69 -10.10
CA SER A 105 -6.16 17.91 -10.91
C SER A 105 -7.14 17.81 -12.10
N GLU A 106 -7.64 16.64 -12.49
CA GLU A 106 -8.43 16.51 -13.74
C GLU A 106 -9.95 16.62 -13.59
N LYS A 107 -10.49 16.80 -12.39
CA LYS A 107 -11.96 16.91 -12.21
C LYS A 107 -12.52 18.33 -12.24
N HIS A 108 -11.69 19.39 -12.21
CA HIS A 108 -12.18 20.78 -12.19
C HIS A 108 -12.05 21.55 -13.51
N SER A 109 -11.41 20.98 -14.55
CA SER A 109 -11.03 21.71 -15.77
C SER A 109 -11.89 21.42 -17.01
N ARG A 110 -13.02 20.69 -16.88
CA ARG A 110 -13.91 20.37 -18.01
C ARG A 110 -15.34 20.90 -17.89
N ALA A 111 -15.50 22.14 -17.43
CA ALA A 111 -16.66 22.95 -17.75
C ALA A 111 -16.24 24.10 -18.69
N ARG A 112 -15.88 23.76 -19.93
CA ARG A 112 -15.98 24.73 -21.03
C ARG A 112 -17.39 24.60 -21.57
N PHE A 113 -18.23 25.57 -21.22
CA PHE A 113 -19.48 25.82 -21.93
C PHE A 113 -19.09 26.38 -23.30
N GLU A 114 -19.29 25.61 -24.35
CA GLU A 114 -19.38 26.11 -25.72
C GLU A 114 -20.88 26.34 -26.00
N TRP A 115 -21.19 27.51 -26.57
CA TRP A 115 -22.54 27.98 -26.90
C TRP A 115 -23.21 27.14 -27.97
#